data_AF-A0A7L0T3U9-F1
#
_entry.id   AF-A0A7L0T3U9-F1
#
_cell.length_a   1.000
_cell.length_b   1.000
_cell.length_c   1.000
_cell.angle_alpha   90.00
_cell.angle_beta   90.00
_cell.angle_gamma   90.00
#
_symmetry.space_group_name_H-M   'P 1'
#
loop_
_entity.id
_entity.type
_entity.pdbx_description
1 polymer ?
#
loop_
_entity_poly.entity_id
_entity_poly.type
_entity_poly.pdbx_seq_one_letter_code
_entity_poly.pdbx_strand_id
1 'polypeptide(L)'
;CVVFYLLFQPGSFSRLLEAGTGVNAPADASGQSPAHLAACGGEAFFLLWQLQTGANLNQQDCLGEAPIHKAAKVGSLECLALLVAGDAKIE
;
A
#
# COMPACT_ATOMS: atom_id res chain seq x y z
N CYS A 1 2.90 21.19 0.63
CA CYS A 1 3.46 19.82 0.50
C CYS A 1 4.79 19.63 1.26
N VAL A 2 5.00 20.26 2.41
CA VAL A 2 6.29 20.21 3.15
C VAL A 2 6.16 19.54 4.53
N VAL A 3 4.93 19.34 5.02
CA VAL A 3 4.65 18.82 6.37
C VAL A 3 4.95 17.31 6.50
N PHE A 4 4.91 16.55 5.40
CA PHE A 4 5.11 15.09 5.43
C PHE A 4 6.59 14.65 5.51
N TYR A 5 7.53 15.49 5.08
CA TYR A 5 8.96 15.14 5.12
C TYR A 5 9.56 15.19 6.54
N LEU A 6 8.94 15.92 7.47
CA LEU A 6 9.54 16.20 8.79
C LEU A 6 9.32 15.12 9.85
N LEU A 7 8.52 14.08 9.58
CA LEU A 7 8.30 12.96 10.51
C LEU A 7 8.81 11.62 9.97
N PHE A 8 9.49 11.62 8.81
CA PHE A 8 9.66 10.41 8.02
C PHE A 8 11.01 9.71 8.30
N GLN A 9 10.96 8.56 8.98
CA GLN A 9 12.13 7.70 9.21
C GLN A 9 12.61 7.08 7.87
N PRO A 10 13.90 7.21 7.52
CA PRO A 10 14.43 6.73 6.24
C PRO A 10 14.91 5.28 6.38
N GLY A 11 14.21 4.33 5.75
CA GLY A 11 14.68 2.94 5.67
C GLY A 11 14.28 2.24 4.38
N SER A 12 12.98 2.19 4.10
CA SER A 12 12.41 1.37 3.02
C SER A 12 11.53 2.14 2.03
N PHE A 13 10.96 3.27 2.46
CA PHE A 13 10.10 4.14 1.65
C PHE A 13 10.77 4.78 0.44
N SER A 14 12.09 5.02 0.52
CA SER A 14 12.87 5.64 -0.56
C SER A 14 12.76 4.86 -1.87
N ARG A 15 12.76 3.52 -1.82
CA ARG A 15 12.73 2.69 -3.04
C ARG A 15 11.40 2.75 -3.79
N LEU A 16 10.29 3.02 -3.10
CA LEU A 16 8.95 3.11 -3.68
C LEU A 16 8.61 4.52 -4.14
N LEU A 17 9.06 5.54 -3.39
CA LEU A 17 8.93 6.93 -3.81
C LEU A 17 9.87 7.30 -4.97
N GLU A 18 11.07 6.73 -5.04
CA GLU A 18 11.97 6.93 -6.20
C GLU A 18 11.35 6.44 -7.50
N ALA A 19 10.44 5.47 -7.44
CA ALA A 19 9.68 5.00 -8.59
C ALA A 19 8.54 5.96 -9.04
N GLY A 20 8.38 7.13 -8.39
CA GLY A 20 7.37 8.13 -8.76
C GLY A 20 5.94 7.64 -8.61
N THR A 21 5.72 6.61 -7.80
CA THR A 21 4.41 5.97 -7.66
C THR A 21 3.49 6.84 -6.80
N GLY A 22 2.68 7.67 -7.46
CA GLY A 22 1.51 8.27 -6.81
C GLY A 22 0.59 7.17 -6.28
N VAL A 23 -0.26 7.51 -5.31
CA VAL A 23 -1.30 6.62 -4.72
C VAL A 23 -2.10 5.86 -5.78
N ASN A 24 -2.33 6.53 -6.91
CA ASN A 24 -3.13 6.04 -8.03
C ASN A 24 -2.26 5.79 -9.27
N ALA A 25 -0.97 5.48 -9.06
CA ALA A 25 -0.08 5.11 -10.15
C ALA A 25 -0.66 3.91 -10.90
N PRO A 26 -0.54 3.90 -12.24
CA PRO A 26 -0.99 2.77 -13.02
C PRO A 26 -0.30 1.50 -12.50
N ALA A 27 -1.08 0.42 -12.47
CA ALA A 27 -0.58 -0.88 -12.06
C ALA A 27 0.66 -1.25 -12.90
N ASP A 28 1.61 -1.95 -12.27
CA ASP A 28 2.80 -2.41 -12.97
C ASP A 28 2.49 -3.50 -14.00
N ALA A 29 3.52 -4.05 -14.66
CA ALA A 29 3.36 -5.12 -15.64
C ALA A 29 2.68 -6.40 -15.09
N SER A 30 2.62 -6.55 -13.77
CA SER A 30 1.94 -7.65 -13.07
C SER A 30 0.56 -7.26 -12.52
N GLY A 31 0.06 -6.07 -12.85
CA GLY A 31 -1.22 -5.57 -12.36
C GLY A 31 -1.17 -5.10 -10.90
N GLN A 32 0.03 -4.95 -10.32
CA GLN A 32 0.17 -4.53 -8.94
C GLN A 32 0.05 -3.01 -8.79
N SER A 33 -0.90 -2.62 -7.94
CA SER A 33 -1.01 -1.23 -7.45
C SER A 33 0.06 -0.93 -6.38
N PRO A 34 0.30 0.35 -6.06
CA PRO A 34 1.19 0.73 -4.95
C PRO A 34 0.82 0.08 -3.60
N ALA A 35 -0.45 -0.29 -3.41
CA ALA A 35 -0.91 -0.98 -2.21
C ALA A 35 -0.42 -2.42 -2.15
N HIS A 36 -0.32 -3.12 -3.28
CA HIS A 36 0.28 -4.46 -3.35
C HIS A 36 1.74 -4.42 -2.96
N LEU A 37 2.48 -3.44 -3.48
CA LEU A 37 3.90 -3.29 -3.19
C LEU A 37 4.12 -2.95 -1.71
N ALA A 38 3.28 -2.06 -1.14
CA ALA A 38 3.31 -1.74 0.28
C ALA A 38 3.03 -2.97 1.15
N ALA A 39 1.96 -3.71 0.84
CA ALA A 39 1.59 -4.94 1.56
C ALA A 39 2.65 -6.04 1.42
N CYS A 40 3.28 -6.16 0.25
CA CYS A 40 4.38 -7.08 0.00
C CYS A 40 5.67 -6.70 0.74
N GLY A 41 5.88 -5.41 1.00
CA GLY A 41 6.99 -4.91 1.81
C GLY A 41 6.72 -4.91 3.32
N GLY A 42 5.48 -5.13 3.75
CA GLY A 42 5.08 -4.94 5.15
C GLY A 42 4.99 -3.46 5.57
N GLU A 43 4.86 -2.56 4.61
CA GLU A 43 4.92 -1.09 4.79
C GLU A 43 3.57 -0.52 5.23
N ALA A 44 3.15 -0.84 6.45
CA ALA A 44 1.85 -0.45 7.01
C ALA A 44 1.60 1.07 6.95
N PHE A 45 2.59 1.89 7.27
CA PHE A 45 2.46 3.36 7.22
C PHE A 45 2.15 3.88 5.81
N PHE A 46 2.78 3.32 4.79
CA PHE A 46 2.52 3.72 3.42
C PHE A 46 1.13 3.27 2.97
N LEU A 47 0.70 2.09 3.41
CA LEU A 47 -0.63 1.57 3.15
C LEU A 47 -1.72 2.40 3.84
N LEU A 48 -1.47 2.89 5.06
CA LEU A 48 -2.34 3.86 5.74
C LEU A 48 -2.43 5.19 4.99
N TRP A 49 -1.30 5.70 4.49
CA TRP A 49 -1.30 6.93 3.70
C TRP A 49 -2.09 6.79 2.39
N GLN A 50 -1.98 5.64 1.73
CA GLN A 50 -2.77 5.29 0.56
C GLN A 50 -4.28 5.21 0.88
N LEU A 51 -4.64 4.63 2.03
CA LEU A 51 -6.01 4.58 2.51
C LEU A 51 -6.58 6.00 2.73
N GLN A 52 -5.81 6.90 3.34
CA GLN A 52 -6.20 8.30 3.56
C GLN A 52 -6.35 9.12 2.27
N THR A 53 -5.67 8.72 1.21
CA THR A 53 -5.68 9.41 -0.09
C THR A 53 -6.69 8.82 -1.06
N GLY A 54 -7.49 7.83 -0.62
CA GLY A 54 -8.56 7.22 -1.41
C GLY A 54 -8.10 6.15 -2.39
N ALA A 55 -6.97 5.49 -2.13
CA ALA A 55 -6.52 4.35 -2.92
C ALA A 55 -7.56 3.22 -2.90
N ASN A 56 -7.75 2.55 -4.04
CA ASN A 56 -8.50 1.30 -4.08
C ASN A 56 -7.62 0.16 -3.55
N LEU A 57 -7.82 -0.20 -2.28
CA LEU A 57 -7.10 -1.30 -1.62
C LEU A 57 -7.66 -2.70 -1.95
N ASN A 58 -8.73 -2.76 -2.75
CA ASN A 58 -9.35 -4.01 -3.21
C ASN A 58 -9.03 -4.34 -4.67
N GLN A 59 -8.20 -3.52 -5.33
CA GLN A 59 -7.73 -3.83 -6.66
C GLN A 59 -7.04 -5.19 -6.66
N GLN A 60 -7.38 -6.06 -7.62
CA GLN A 60 -6.69 -7.32 -7.83
C GLN A 60 -5.58 -7.15 -8.87
N ASP A 61 -4.46 -7.82 -8.63
CA ASP A 61 -3.37 -7.96 -9.59
C ASP A 61 -3.69 -9.00 -10.68
N CYS A 62 -2.77 -9.24 -11.62
CA CYS A 62 -2.96 -10.21 -12.71
C CYS A 62 -3.09 -11.66 -12.23
N LEU A 63 -2.79 -11.95 -10.96
CA LEU A 63 -2.97 -13.26 -10.34
C LEU A 63 -4.30 -13.35 -9.58
N GLY A 64 -5.13 -12.30 -9.61
CA GLY A 64 -6.36 -12.19 -8.83
C GLY A 64 -6.11 -11.87 -7.35
N GLU A 65 -4.88 -11.51 -6.97
CA GLU A 65 -4.54 -11.23 -5.57
C GLU A 65 -4.75 -9.76 -5.27
N ALA A 66 -5.54 -9.45 -4.25
CA ALA A 66 -5.59 -8.13 -3.63
C ALA A 66 -4.38 -7.89 -2.68
N PRO A 67 -4.07 -6.63 -2.31
CA PRO A 67 -3.01 -6.28 -1.37
C PRO A 67 -3.02 -7.10 -0.07
N ILE A 68 -4.21 -7.45 0.44
CA ILE A 68 -4.37 -8.25 1.65
C ILE A 68 -3.75 -9.65 1.55
N HIS A 69 -3.79 -10.26 0.37
CA HIS A 69 -3.14 -11.55 0.12
C HIS A 69 -1.63 -11.43 0.20
N LYS A 70 -1.04 -10.32 -0.30
CA LYS A 70 0.39 -10.05 -0.18
C LYS A 70 0.79 -9.85 1.28
N ALA A 71 0.02 -9.05 2.03
CA ALA A 71 0.25 -8.84 3.46
C ALA A 71 0.19 -10.16 4.25
N ALA A 72 -0.78 -11.02 3.94
CA ALA A 72 -0.91 -12.34 4.56
C ALA A 72 0.26 -13.26 4.24
N LYS A 73 0.74 -13.29 2.98
CA LYS A 73 1.91 -14.08 2.57
C LYS A 73 3.18 -13.67 3.30
N VAL A 74 3.35 -12.37 3.53
CA VAL A 74 4.50 -11.81 4.25
C VAL A 74 4.35 -11.97 5.76
N GLY A 75 3.12 -12.15 6.25
CA GLY A 75 2.82 -12.25 7.68
C GLY A 75 2.78 -10.89 8.39
N SER A 76 2.56 -9.79 7.67
CA SER A 76 2.48 -8.44 8.27
C SER A 76 1.10 -8.21 8.89
N LEU A 77 1.02 -8.37 10.21
CA LEU A 77 -0.21 -8.15 10.97
C LEU A 77 -0.68 -6.70 10.91
N GLU A 78 0.24 -5.73 10.92
CA GLU A 78 -0.08 -4.31 10.82
C GLU A 78 -0.72 -3.96 9.47
N CYS A 79 -0.18 -4.49 8.36
CA CYS A 79 -0.78 -4.28 7.04
C CYS A 79 -2.16 -4.96 6.95
N LEU A 80 -2.31 -6.17 7.50
CA LEU A 80 -3.60 -6.85 7.54
C LEU A 80 -4.63 -6.06 8.33
N ALA A 81 -4.28 -5.55 9.51
CA ALA A 81 -5.17 -4.74 10.34
C ALA A 81 -5.64 -3.48 9.61
N LEU A 82 -4.73 -2.80 8.90
CA LEU A 82 -5.08 -1.60 8.12
C LEU A 82 -5.97 -1.92 6.91
N LEU A 83 -5.68 -3.00 6.19
CA LEU A 83 -6.47 -3.41 5.03
C LEU A 83 -7.89 -3.84 5.45
N VAL A 84 -8.01 -4.60 6.52
CA VAL A 84 -9.32 -4.98 7.09
C VAL A 84 -10.07 -3.75 7.61
N ALA A 85 -9.40 -2.83 8.28
CA ALA A 85 -10.02 -1.59 8.76
C ALA A 85 -10.44 -0.65 7.62
N GLY A 86 -9.73 -0.69 6.49
CA GLY A 86 -10.09 0.04 5.27
C GLY A 86 -11.31 -0.57 4.56
N ASP A 87 -11.37 -1.90 4.51
CA ASP A 87 -12.49 -2.64 3.92
C ASP A 87 -13.75 -2.58 4.79
N ALA A 88 -13.62 -2.45 6.11
CA ALA A 88 -14.76 -2.22 7.00
C ALA A 88 -15.38 -0.82 6.88
N LYS A 89 -14.77 0.10 6.11
CA LYS A 89 -15.19 1.50 5.99
C LYS A 89 -16.04 1.82 4.75
N ILE A 90 -16.38 0.80 3.95
CA ILE A 90 -17.29 0.90 2.80
C ILE A 90 -18.72 0.52 3.23
N GLU A 91 -19.42 1.47 3.86
CA GLU A 91 -20.89 1.58 3.84
C GLU A 91 -21.29 2.91 3.21
#